data_AF-I0IBX1-F1
#
_entry.id   AF-I0IBX1-F1
#
_cell.length_a   1.000
_cell.length_b   1.000
_cell.length_c   1.000
_cell.angle_alpha   90.00
_cell.angle_beta   90.00
_cell.angle_gamma   90.00
#
_symmetry.space_group_name_H-M   'P 1'
#
loop_
_entity.id
_entity.type
_entity.pdbx_description
1 polymer ?
#
loop_
_entity_poly.entity_id
_entity_poly.type
_entity_poly.pdbx_seq_one_letter_code
_entity_poly.pdbx_strand_id
1 'polypeptide(L)'
;MSDRIAGALLLSAYGDAAGLPHEAGGGLDGEAGDPAREPLPVVDTFREAAAEPWGVWFPPEETAGLRGVVSDDTATKIRLTEPWLRSRPDRWAPEARDALGGFGARAEPDRSGEFRAWLADLVRPDPPRPVPEVAAAQASDWIAMFAAQEARTPGRTVFYEPGVPVVFGPFLYQGLALSPASAAAPLKRVFDRFAGICALDEGIAKSVTGVFAALTAAAVDAPHDAVPFDPWLRGTLEHLRGVVRGSPGADELVGRIDGLLGVRSLGGDPEAFLAWMKSGLYDHPERAPRHGLKPFDSLLQLSQVLACLLHGRGDAAATMAVATNVPGDADTVAASLGLILGAWHGRDALMNSGLAGGLAAVGATTQRLFGVALSERVAAYTP
;
A
#
# COMPACT_ATOMS: atom_id res chain seq x y z
N MET A 1 -20.36 -5.60 1.60
CA MET A 1 -19.39 -4.60 1.08
C MET A 1 -18.71 -3.84 2.21
N SER A 2 -19.44 -3.16 3.11
CA SER A 2 -18.83 -2.46 4.27
C SER A 2 -17.91 -3.34 5.12
N ASP A 3 -18.32 -4.59 5.39
CA ASP A 3 -17.48 -5.58 6.10
C ASP A 3 -16.18 -5.93 5.35
N ARG A 4 -16.20 -5.97 4.02
CA ARG A 4 -15.02 -6.21 3.17
C ARG A 4 -14.03 -5.05 3.22
N ILE A 5 -14.55 -3.83 3.14
CA ILE A 5 -13.74 -2.61 3.28
C ILE A 5 -13.10 -2.58 4.67
N ALA A 6 -13.87 -2.86 5.72
CA ALA A 6 -13.33 -2.96 7.08
C ALA A 6 -12.23 -4.04 7.19
N GLY A 7 -12.45 -5.21 6.59
CA GLY A 7 -11.48 -6.29 6.56
C GLY A 7 -10.19 -5.89 5.86
N ALA A 8 -10.28 -5.21 4.71
CA ALA A 8 -9.13 -4.70 3.97
C ALA A 8 -8.31 -3.69 4.79
N LEU A 9 -8.96 -2.69 5.39
CA LEU A 9 -8.27 -1.67 6.18
C LEU A 9 -7.60 -2.29 7.42
N LEU A 10 -8.30 -3.19 8.12
CA LEU A 10 -7.79 -3.83 9.32
C LEU A 10 -6.63 -4.78 9.03
N LEU A 11 -6.74 -5.60 7.98
CA LEU A 11 -5.71 -6.55 7.62
C LEU A 11 -4.49 -5.86 6.97
N SER A 12 -4.68 -4.75 6.25
CA SER A 12 -3.59 -3.88 5.79
C SER A 12 -2.80 -3.30 6.95
N ALA A 13 -3.49 -2.73 7.95
CA ALA A 13 -2.85 -2.18 9.15
C ALA A 13 -2.15 -3.26 9.99
N TYR A 14 -2.70 -4.47 10.01
CA TYR A 14 -2.01 -5.61 10.63
C TYR A 14 -0.74 -6.00 9.88
N GLY A 15 -0.79 -6.08 8.54
CA GLY A 15 0.36 -6.40 7.72
C GLY A 15 1.50 -5.40 7.91
N ASP A 16 1.16 -4.12 7.88
CA ASP A 16 2.05 -2.99 8.20
C ASP A 16 2.72 -3.22 9.58
N ALA A 17 1.92 -3.22 10.65
CA ALA A 17 2.45 -3.30 12.01
C ALA A 17 3.23 -4.59 12.30
N ALA A 18 2.87 -5.68 11.63
CA ALA A 18 3.54 -6.96 11.79
C ALA A 18 4.81 -7.09 10.95
N GLY A 19 4.85 -6.52 9.74
CA GLY A 19 6.01 -6.53 8.86
C GLY A 19 7.15 -5.62 9.33
N LEU A 20 6.79 -4.47 9.90
CA LEU A 20 7.72 -3.40 10.27
C LEU A 20 8.89 -3.87 11.16
N PRO A 21 8.71 -4.69 12.21
CA PRO A 21 9.84 -5.17 13.01
C PRO A 21 10.86 -6.00 12.22
N HIS A 22 10.43 -6.73 11.19
CA HIS A 22 11.35 -7.49 10.35
C HIS A 22 12.07 -6.58 9.34
N GLU A 23 11.33 -5.67 8.69
CA GLU A 23 11.91 -4.66 7.80
C GLU A 23 13.07 -3.93 8.50
N ALA A 24 12.81 -3.37 9.69
CA ALA A 24 13.80 -2.65 10.50
C ALA A 24 14.90 -3.56 11.09
N GLY A 25 14.65 -4.86 11.19
CA GLY A 25 15.53 -5.85 11.83
C GLY A 25 16.49 -6.58 10.90
N GLY A 26 16.49 -6.26 9.60
CA GLY A 26 17.34 -6.87 8.57
C GLY A 26 16.62 -7.18 7.25
N GLY A 27 15.30 -7.01 7.20
CA GLY A 27 14.51 -7.17 5.97
C GLY A 27 15.03 -6.27 4.85
N LEU A 28 15.29 -4.98 5.12
CA LEU A 28 15.83 -4.05 4.11
C LEU A 28 17.21 -4.46 3.54
N ASP A 29 18.00 -5.19 4.32
CA ASP A 29 19.28 -5.76 3.86
C ASP A 29 19.09 -7.01 2.98
N GLY A 30 17.84 -7.46 2.84
CA GLY A 30 17.45 -8.61 2.03
C GLY A 30 17.43 -9.94 2.77
N GLU A 31 17.46 -9.92 4.10
CA GLU A 31 17.30 -11.11 4.92
C GLU A 31 15.84 -11.57 4.91
N ALA A 32 15.61 -12.87 4.89
CA ALA A 32 14.28 -13.43 5.10
C ALA A 32 14.00 -13.54 6.60
N GLY A 33 12.77 -13.27 7.01
CA GLY A 33 12.35 -13.34 8.40
C GLY A 33 12.02 -14.75 8.87
N ASP A 34 11.75 -14.87 10.17
CA ASP A 34 11.26 -16.10 10.79
C ASP A 34 9.72 -16.10 10.78
N PRO A 35 9.06 -17.01 10.02
CA PRO A 35 7.61 -17.07 9.96
C PRO A 35 6.95 -17.51 11.28
N ALA A 36 7.72 -18.07 12.22
CA ALA A 36 7.27 -18.43 13.56
C ALA A 36 7.47 -17.30 14.60
N ARG A 37 8.06 -16.16 14.20
CA ARG A 37 8.24 -15.03 15.12
C ARG A 37 6.91 -14.51 15.64
N GLU A 38 6.94 -13.91 16.82
CA GLU A 38 5.79 -13.17 17.33
C GLU A 38 5.49 -11.99 16.37
N PRO A 39 4.30 -11.94 15.73
CA PRO A 39 4.04 -11.01 14.64
C PRO A 39 3.91 -9.56 15.11
N LEU A 40 3.51 -9.32 16.35
CA LEU A 40 3.32 -7.98 16.91
C LEU A 40 4.11 -7.84 18.23
N PRO A 41 5.45 -7.81 18.17
CA PRO A 41 6.26 -7.58 19.36
C PRO A 41 5.92 -6.21 19.96
N VAL A 42 6.13 -6.06 21.26
CA VAL A 42 6.14 -4.72 21.88
C VAL A 42 7.35 -4.00 21.32
N VAL A 43 7.12 -2.93 20.58
CA VAL A 43 8.22 -2.13 20.00
C VAL A 43 8.51 -0.99 20.97
N ASP A 44 9.58 -1.14 21.76
CA ASP A 44 9.97 -0.13 22.77
C ASP A 44 10.80 1.02 22.20
N THR A 45 11.21 0.96 20.94
CA THR A 45 12.02 2.01 20.34
C THR A 45 11.73 2.15 18.86
N PHE A 46 11.00 3.19 18.49
CA PHE A 46 11.20 3.78 17.18
C PHE A 46 12.51 4.54 17.18
N ARG A 47 13.54 3.97 16.52
CA ARG A 47 14.82 4.65 16.24
C ARG A 47 14.66 5.81 15.25
N GLU A 48 13.56 5.88 14.52
CA GLU A 48 13.39 6.80 13.37
C GLU A 48 12.53 8.03 13.65
N ALA A 49 11.84 8.10 14.80
CA ALA A 49 11.14 9.32 15.18
C ALA A 49 12.07 10.52 15.39
N ALA A 50 13.37 10.28 15.63
CA ALA A 50 14.37 11.35 15.71
C ALA A 50 14.61 12.07 14.38
N ALA A 51 14.21 11.47 13.25
CA ALA A 51 14.31 12.08 11.93
C ALA A 51 12.97 12.63 11.41
N GLU A 52 11.83 12.36 12.10
CA GLU A 52 10.44 12.46 11.61
C GLU A 52 10.18 13.63 10.65
N PRO A 53 10.41 13.43 9.35
CA PRO A 53 10.44 14.53 8.39
C PRO A 53 9.07 14.78 7.75
N TRP A 54 8.05 14.04 8.20
CA TRP A 54 6.77 13.93 7.55
C TRP A 54 5.59 13.95 8.52
N GLY A 55 5.76 14.13 9.82
CA GLY A 55 4.62 14.14 10.76
C GLY A 55 3.74 12.87 10.78
N VAL A 56 4.04 11.79 10.03
CA VAL A 56 3.15 10.62 9.90
C VAL A 56 3.39 9.57 10.97
N TRP A 57 4.58 9.57 11.56
CA TRP A 57 4.94 8.61 12.60
C TRP A 57 4.51 9.16 13.95
N PHE A 58 4.30 8.28 14.92
CA PHE A 58 4.01 8.73 16.28
C PHE A 58 5.31 8.86 17.07
N PRO A 59 5.42 9.86 17.96
CA PRO A 59 6.57 9.98 18.84
C PRO A 59 6.80 8.69 19.65
N PRO A 60 8.05 8.34 20.01
CA PRO A 60 8.35 7.12 20.76
C PRO A 60 7.62 7.08 22.10
N GLU A 61 7.43 8.21 22.76
CA GLU A 61 6.68 8.33 24.01
C GLU A 61 5.20 7.97 23.87
N GLU A 62 4.59 8.17 22.70
CA GLU A 62 3.19 7.82 22.45
C GLU A 62 3.01 6.34 22.12
N THR A 63 4.05 5.73 21.54
CA THR A 63 4.08 4.34 21.06
C THR A 63 4.74 3.36 22.01
N ALA A 64 5.47 3.85 23.02
CA ALA A 64 6.15 3.03 24.01
C ALA A 64 5.20 2.04 24.69
N GLY A 65 5.65 0.78 24.79
CA GLY A 65 4.86 -0.30 25.38
C GLY A 65 3.63 -0.74 24.59
N LEU A 66 3.40 -0.21 23.38
CA LEU A 66 2.29 -0.63 22.53
C LEU A 66 2.66 -1.83 21.65
N ARG A 67 1.64 -2.63 21.33
CA ARG A 67 1.68 -3.68 20.31
C ARG A 67 0.89 -3.20 19.10
N GLY A 68 1.30 -3.59 17.90
CA GLY A 68 0.56 -3.22 16.70
C GLY A 68 0.68 -1.74 16.32
N VAL A 69 1.84 -1.14 16.60
CA VAL A 69 2.18 0.20 16.10
C VAL A 69 2.40 0.10 14.59
N VAL A 70 1.73 0.98 13.85
CA VAL A 70 1.76 1.02 12.38
C VAL A 70 2.80 2.05 11.89
N SER A 71 3.30 1.86 10.68
CA SER A 71 4.24 2.73 9.97
C SER A 71 3.52 3.83 9.16
N ASP A 72 4.26 4.49 8.27
CA ASP A 72 3.74 5.49 7.35
C ASP A 72 2.70 4.92 6.37
N ASP A 73 2.74 3.63 6.08
CA ASP A 73 1.77 2.93 5.24
C ASP A 73 0.32 3.17 5.68
N THR A 74 0.00 2.84 6.93
CA THR A 74 -1.34 3.00 7.48
C THR A 74 -1.59 4.44 7.89
N ALA A 75 -0.58 5.13 8.43
CA ALA A 75 -0.74 6.53 8.84
C ALA A 75 -1.12 7.41 7.65
N THR A 76 -0.52 7.21 6.50
CA THR A 76 -0.81 7.96 5.26
C THR A 76 -2.23 7.67 4.76
N LYS A 77 -2.70 6.41 4.80
CA LYS A 77 -4.10 6.07 4.45
C LYS A 77 -5.10 6.80 5.35
N ILE A 78 -4.89 6.75 6.66
CA ILE A 78 -5.77 7.34 7.68
C ILE A 78 -5.76 8.87 7.64
N ARG A 79 -4.57 9.49 7.52
CA ARG A 79 -4.40 10.95 7.63
C ARG A 79 -4.59 11.68 6.30
N LEU A 80 -4.34 11.05 5.15
CA LEU A 80 -4.42 11.71 3.84
C LEU A 80 -5.58 11.18 2.99
N THR A 81 -5.64 9.87 2.77
CA THR A 81 -6.60 9.27 1.83
C THR A 81 -8.04 9.45 2.32
N GLU A 82 -8.29 9.22 3.60
CA GLU A 82 -9.64 9.27 4.15
C GLU A 82 -10.28 10.66 4.24
N PRO A 83 -9.60 11.72 4.75
CA PRO A 83 -10.17 13.07 4.73
C PRO A 83 -10.49 13.55 3.31
N TRP A 84 -9.66 13.19 2.33
CA TRP A 84 -9.91 13.49 0.93
C TRP A 84 -11.22 12.83 0.45
N LEU A 85 -11.40 11.52 0.67
CA LEU A 85 -12.61 10.81 0.31
C LEU A 85 -13.87 11.40 0.96
N ARG A 86 -13.82 11.74 2.25
CA ARG A 86 -14.95 12.36 2.97
C ARG A 86 -15.32 13.73 2.41
N SER A 87 -14.34 14.50 1.96
CA SER A 87 -14.57 15.83 1.39
C SER A 87 -15.13 15.77 -0.03
N ARG A 88 -14.97 14.64 -0.73
CA ARG A 88 -15.33 14.45 -2.13
C ARG A 88 -15.91 13.05 -2.40
N PRO A 89 -17.04 12.69 -1.75
CA PRO A 89 -17.59 11.33 -1.76
C PRO A 89 -18.03 10.86 -3.16
N ASP A 90 -18.31 11.79 -4.09
CA ASP A 90 -18.73 11.48 -5.47
C ASP A 90 -17.60 11.64 -6.50
N ARG A 91 -16.42 12.14 -6.11
CA ARG A 91 -15.30 12.39 -7.03
C ARG A 91 -14.23 11.34 -6.88
N TRP A 92 -14.45 10.22 -7.55
CA TRP A 92 -13.67 9.02 -7.28
C TRP A 92 -12.32 8.99 -7.99
N ALA A 93 -12.01 9.94 -8.91
CA ALA A 93 -10.68 10.19 -9.50
C ALA A 93 -10.60 10.95 -10.83
N PRO A 94 -11.61 11.28 -11.67
CA PRO A 94 -11.32 12.15 -12.82
C PRO A 94 -10.71 13.46 -12.31
N GLU A 95 -11.23 14.00 -11.20
CA GLU A 95 -10.62 15.12 -10.49
C GLU A 95 -9.64 14.71 -9.38
N ALA A 96 -9.27 13.45 -9.19
CA ALA A 96 -8.03 13.11 -8.46
C ALA A 96 -6.86 13.07 -9.43
N ARG A 97 -7.08 12.63 -10.68
CA ARG A 97 -6.17 12.80 -11.79
C ARG A 97 -6.10 14.26 -12.28
N ASP A 98 -7.11 15.09 -12.06
CA ASP A 98 -6.99 16.54 -12.28
C ASP A 98 -6.51 17.26 -11.00
N ALA A 99 -6.98 16.94 -9.78
CA ALA A 99 -6.50 17.60 -8.55
C ALA A 99 -5.10 17.17 -8.09
N LEU A 100 -4.71 15.90 -8.28
CA LEU A 100 -3.35 15.39 -8.09
C LEU A 100 -2.54 15.45 -9.41
N GLY A 101 -3.06 16.15 -10.43
CA GLY A 101 -2.88 15.78 -11.83
C GLY A 101 -1.62 16.15 -12.60
N GLY A 102 -1.15 15.21 -13.41
CA GLY A 102 -0.67 15.52 -14.76
C GLY A 102 0.76 16.03 -14.90
N PHE A 103 1.73 15.39 -14.24
CA PHE A 103 3.13 15.56 -14.62
C PHE A 103 3.42 14.82 -15.94
N GLY A 104 3.73 15.56 -17.01
CA GLY A 104 4.44 15.02 -18.19
C GLY A 104 3.84 15.26 -19.58
N ALA A 105 2.55 15.57 -19.72
CA ALA A 105 1.98 15.96 -21.02
C ALA A 105 1.53 17.40 -20.89
N ARG A 106 2.15 18.35 -21.63
CA ARG A 106 1.79 19.79 -21.73
C ARG A 106 0.43 20.08 -21.09
N ALA A 107 0.43 20.25 -19.78
CA ALA A 107 -0.78 20.56 -19.05
C ALA A 107 -1.07 22.02 -19.35
N GLU A 108 -2.29 22.33 -19.74
CA GLU A 108 -2.73 23.70 -19.57
C GLU A 108 -2.56 24.08 -18.09
N PRO A 109 -2.06 25.29 -17.80
CA PRO A 109 -1.50 25.67 -16.50
C PRO A 109 -2.52 25.83 -15.36
N ASP A 110 -3.75 25.35 -15.50
CA ASP A 110 -4.86 25.66 -14.59
C ASP A 110 -5.31 24.50 -13.68
N ARG A 111 -4.85 23.25 -13.87
CA ARG A 111 -5.51 22.08 -13.23
C ARG A 111 -4.71 21.29 -12.18
N SER A 112 -3.38 21.31 -12.19
CA SER A 112 -2.53 20.76 -11.09
C SER A 112 -2.64 21.54 -9.77
N GLY A 113 -3.43 22.61 -9.75
CA GLY A 113 -3.57 23.52 -8.63
C GLY A 113 -4.38 22.98 -7.45
N GLU A 114 -5.27 22.00 -7.60
CA GLU A 114 -6.25 21.72 -6.54
C GLU A 114 -5.73 20.93 -5.33
N PHE A 115 -4.86 19.92 -5.48
CA PHE A 115 -4.26 19.22 -4.32
C PHE A 115 -3.20 20.09 -3.65
N ARG A 116 -2.38 20.80 -4.43
CA ARG A 116 -1.45 21.80 -3.90
C ARG A 116 -2.20 22.94 -3.22
N ALA A 117 -3.33 23.39 -3.77
CA ALA A 117 -4.21 24.37 -3.13
C ALA A 117 -4.86 23.81 -1.89
N TRP A 118 -5.24 22.52 -1.86
CA TRP A 118 -5.75 21.87 -0.67
C TRP A 118 -4.69 21.76 0.43
N LEU A 119 -3.45 21.36 0.11
CA LEU A 119 -2.32 21.38 1.05
C LEU A 119 -2.01 22.82 1.50
N ALA A 120 -2.01 23.79 0.58
CA ALA A 120 -1.83 25.22 0.89
C ALA A 120 -2.97 25.74 1.78
N ASP A 121 -4.18 25.22 1.59
CA ASP A 121 -5.37 25.51 2.37
C ASP A 121 -5.32 24.87 3.77
N LEU A 122 -4.58 23.78 3.95
CA LEU A 122 -4.34 23.17 5.26
C LEU A 122 -3.30 23.95 6.08
N VAL A 123 -2.35 24.61 5.42
CA VAL A 123 -1.27 25.39 6.07
C VAL A 123 -1.51 26.89 6.04
N ARG A 124 -2.68 27.32 5.55
CA ARG A 124 -3.03 28.73 5.52
C ARG A 124 -3.13 29.27 6.96
N PRO A 125 -2.83 30.56 7.20
CA PRO A 125 -2.85 31.14 8.55
C PRO A 125 -4.20 31.03 9.29
N ASP A 126 -5.30 30.83 8.57
CA ASP A 126 -6.66 30.64 9.11
C ASP A 126 -7.43 29.59 8.29
N PRO A 127 -7.21 28.29 8.54
CA PRO A 127 -7.86 27.24 7.77
C PRO A 127 -9.35 27.16 8.13
N PRO A 128 -10.25 26.86 7.17
CA PRO A 128 -11.70 26.84 7.38
C PRO A 128 -12.16 25.77 8.39
N ARG A 129 -11.24 24.86 8.77
CA ARG A 129 -11.40 23.92 9.87
C ARG A 129 -10.07 23.83 10.62
N PRO A 130 -10.08 23.59 11.94
CA PRO A 130 -8.86 23.31 12.69
C PRO A 130 -8.14 22.12 12.07
N VAL A 131 -6.89 22.35 11.65
CA VAL A 131 -6.00 21.31 11.14
C VAL A 131 -5.06 20.94 12.28
N PRO A 132 -4.90 19.65 12.63
CA PRO A 132 -3.89 19.23 13.59
C PRO A 132 -2.51 19.78 13.19
N GLU A 133 -1.74 20.30 14.15
CA GLU A 133 -0.43 20.94 13.90
C GLU A 133 0.50 20.04 13.06
N VAL A 134 0.46 18.74 13.33
CA VAL A 134 1.19 17.71 12.61
C VAL A 134 0.78 17.60 11.13
N ALA A 135 -0.53 17.74 10.83
CA ALA A 135 -1.04 17.72 9.46
C ALA A 135 -0.70 19.02 8.70
N ALA A 136 -0.51 20.14 9.41
CA ALA A 136 -0.05 21.39 8.82
C ALA A 136 1.47 21.39 8.54
N ALA A 137 2.28 20.81 9.44
CA ALA A 137 3.71 20.60 9.20
C ALA A 137 3.92 19.70 7.96
N GLN A 138 3.20 18.59 7.90
CA GLN A 138 3.11 17.70 6.74
C GLN A 138 2.83 18.43 5.43
N ALA A 139 1.71 19.16 5.38
CA ALA A 139 1.33 19.83 4.16
C ALA A 139 2.38 20.88 3.73
N SER A 140 3.13 21.46 4.66
CA SER A 140 4.24 22.38 4.38
C SER A 140 5.44 21.68 3.74
N ASP A 141 5.85 20.52 4.27
CA ASP A 141 6.98 19.74 3.74
C ASP A 141 6.70 19.22 2.33
N TRP A 142 5.45 18.82 2.07
CA TRP A 142 5.01 18.42 0.73
C TRP A 142 4.98 19.60 -0.24
N ILE A 143 4.55 20.79 0.19
CA ILE A 143 4.66 22.01 -0.63
C ILE A 143 6.12 22.33 -0.97
N ALA A 144 7.04 22.18 -0.02
CA ALA A 144 8.47 22.39 -0.23
C ALA A 144 9.05 21.36 -1.20
N MET A 145 8.63 20.10 -1.10
CA MET A 145 8.98 19.02 -2.03
C MET A 145 8.52 19.36 -3.46
N PHE A 146 7.26 19.77 -3.63
CA PHE A 146 6.73 20.19 -4.93
C PHE A 146 7.53 21.38 -5.52
N ALA A 147 7.87 22.37 -4.70
CA ALA A 147 8.63 23.54 -5.12
C ALA A 147 10.07 23.18 -5.56
N ALA A 148 10.75 22.29 -4.84
CA ALA A 148 12.10 21.84 -5.18
C ALA A 148 12.14 21.05 -6.50
N GLN A 149 11.11 20.23 -6.75
CA GLN A 149 10.97 19.46 -7.99
C GLN A 149 10.65 20.36 -9.20
N GLU A 150 9.75 21.34 -9.04
CA GLU A 150 9.47 22.36 -10.08
C GLU A 150 10.73 23.14 -10.47
N ALA A 151 11.54 23.48 -9.47
CA ALA A 151 12.80 24.20 -9.66
C ALA A 151 13.93 23.31 -10.24
N ARG A 152 13.68 22.00 -10.48
CA ARG A 152 14.68 21.01 -10.94
C ARG A 152 15.99 21.09 -10.16
N THR A 153 15.93 21.47 -8.89
CA THR A 153 17.12 21.78 -8.12
C THR A 153 17.67 20.46 -7.56
N PRO A 154 18.89 20.04 -7.93
CA PRO A 154 19.47 18.85 -7.34
C PRO A 154 19.91 19.19 -5.91
N GLY A 155 19.20 18.64 -4.92
CA GLY A 155 19.70 18.50 -3.55
C GLY A 155 18.99 19.28 -2.45
N ARG A 156 19.02 18.63 -1.27
CA ARG A 156 18.75 19.03 0.13
C ARG A 156 17.34 19.09 0.71
N THR A 157 16.26 19.23 -0.05
CA THR A 157 14.88 18.97 0.46
C THR A 157 14.34 17.70 -0.13
N VAL A 158 15.13 16.65 0.07
CA VAL A 158 14.99 15.42 -0.67
C VAL A 158 15.62 14.29 0.16
N PHE A 159 14.81 13.36 0.67
CA PHE A 159 15.10 11.93 0.99
C PHE A 159 16.01 11.18 -0.02
N TYR A 160 16.65 11.85 -0.98
CA TYR A 160 16.83 11.32 -2.33
C TYR A 160 18.31 11.05 -2.59
N GLU A 161 18.56 9.92 -3.25
CA GLU A 161 19.57 9.85 -4.29
C GLU A 161 19.02 10.59 -5.54
N PRO A 162 19.75 11.53 -6.15
CA PRO A 162 19.29 12.24 -7.35
C PRO A 162 18.89 11.28 -8.47
N GLY A 163 17.67 11.39 -8.98
CA GLY A 163 17.15 10.58 -10.10
C GLY A 163 16.15 9.48 -9.72
N VAL A 164 15.71 9.43 -8.46
CA VAL A 164 14.77 8.41 -7.99
C VAL A 164 13.43 9.04 -7.58
N PRO A 165 12.31 8.71 -8.24
CA PRO A 165 10.97 9.01 -7.72
C PRO A 165 10.64 8.07 -6.56
N VAL A 166 10.27 8.63 -5.40
CA VAL A 166 9.70 7.87 -4.29
C VAL A 166 8.31 7.40 -4.70
N VAL A 167 8.14 6.08 -4.75
CA VAL A 167 6.93 5.43 -5.25
C VAL A 167 5.90 5.31 -4.13
N PHE A 168 5.33 6.43 -3.70
CA PHE A 168 4.13 6.44 -2.83
C PHE A 168 2.92 5.79 -3.54
N GLY A 169 3.01 5.59 -4.86
CA GLY A 169 1.89 5.25 -5.71
C GLY A 169 1.13 3.97 -5.36
N PRO A 170 1.80 2.80 -5.27
CA PRO A 170 1.14 1.51 -5.07
C PRO A 170 0.26 1.47 -3.83
N PHE A 171 0.82 1.73 -2.64
CA PHE A 171 0.09 1.55 -1.38
C PHE A 171 -0.87 2.71 -1.06
N LEU A 172 -0.51 3.96 -1.38
CA LEU A 172 -1.37 5.13 -1.16
C LEU A 172 -2.64 5.04 -2.02
N TYR A 173 -2.48 4.78 -3.32
CA TYR A 173 -3.59 4.79 -4.25
C TYR A 173 -4.40 3.49 -4.22
N GLN A 174 -3.81 2.35 -3.83
CA GLN A 174 -4.55 1.09 -3.71
C GLN A 174 -5.71 1.20 -2.71
N GLY A 175 -5.55 1.95 -1.61
CA GLY A 175 -6.64 2.17 -0.64
C GLY A 175 -7.88 2.81 -1.28
N LEU A 176 -7.72 3.72 -2.24
CA LEU A 176 -8.83 4.36 -2.96
C LEU A 176 -9.66 3.37 -3.79
N ALA A 177 -9.07 2.22 -4.15
CA ALA A 177 -9.75 1.18 -4.93
C ALA A 177 -10.74 0.33 -4.10
N LEU A 178 -10.77 0.48 -2.77
CA LEU A 178 -11.75 -0.19 -1.88
C LEU A 178 -13.20 0.27 -2.06
N SER A 179 -13.38 1.31 -2.84
CA SER A 179 -14.63 2.05 -2.96
C SER A 179 -15.66 1.27 -3.81
N PRO A 180 -16.98 1.25 -3.47
CA PRO A 180 -18.05 0.57 -4.22
C PRO A 180 -18.09 0.73 -5.75
N ALA A 181 -17.92 1.92 -6.30
CA ALA A 181 -17.84 2.19 -7.74
C ALA A 181 -16.55 1.66 -8.40
N SER A 182 -15.45 1.48 -7.66
CA SER A 182 -14.28 0.76 -8.18
C SER A 182 -14.58 -0.73 -8.24
N ALA A 183 -15.21 -1.27 -7.20
CA ALA A 183 -15.67 -2.66 -7.14
C ALA A 183 -16.67 -2.98 -8.28
N ALA A 184 -17.60 -2.08 -8.59
CA ALA A 184 -18.59 -2.24 -9.67
C ALA A 184 -18.05 -1.95 -11.08
N ALA A 185 -16.80 -1.45 -11.21
CA ALA A 185 -16.23 -1.10 -12.50
C ALA A 185 -15.52 -2.29 -13.17
N PRO A 186 -15.50 -2.36 -14.52
CA PRO A 186 -14.68 -3.35 -15.22
C PRO A 186 -13.20 -3.23 -14.83
N LEU A 187 -12.52 -4.37 -14.70
CA LEU A 187 -11.12 -4.45 -14.27
C LEU A 187 -10.19 -3.52 -15.06
N LYS A 188 -10.36 -3.47 -16.38
CA LYS A 188 -9.61 -2.54 -17.26
C LYS A 188 -9.82 -1.07 -16.89
N ARG A 189 -11.05 -0.68 -16.55
CA ARG A 189 -11.36 0.70 -16.18
C ARG A 189 -10.70 1.08 -14.85
N VAL A 190 -10.65 0.17 -13.88
CA VAL A 190 -9.92 0.38 -12.62
C VAL A 190 -8.42 0.49 -12.89
N PHE A 191 -7.86 -0.45 -13.64
CA PHE A 191 -6.44 -0.43 -14.02
C PHE A 191 -6.04 0.89 -14.72
N ASP A 192 -6.71 1.24 -15.83
CA ASP A 192 -6.37 2.43 -16.63
C ASP A 192 -6.46 3.71 -15.78
N ARG A 193 -7.42 3.75 -14.86
CA ARG A 193 -7.62 4.86 -13.93
C ARG A 193 -6.43 5.00 -12.98
N PHE A 194 -6.07 3.93 -12.27
CA PHE A 194 -5.04 3.99 -11.24
C PHE A 194 -3.62 4.05 -11.81
N ALA A 195 -3.38 3.39 -12.95
CA ALA A 195 -2.15 3.62 -13.71
C ALA A 195 -2.03 5.07 -14.19
N GLY A 196 -3.16 5.73 -14.48
CA GLY A 196 -3.19 7.15 -14.85
C GLY A 196 -2.98 8.14 -13.69
N ILE A 197 -3.25 7.74 -12.45
CA ILE A 197 -3.10 8.59 -11.24
C ILE A 197 -1.65 8.66 -10.77
N CYS A 198 -0.87 7.60 -11.00
CA CYS A 198 0.54 7.47 -10.61
C CYS A 198 1.48 8.40 -11.41
N ALA A 199 1.08 9.64 -11.68
CA ALA A 199 1.80 10.58 -12.53
C ALA A 199 3.19 10.98 -11.99
N LEU A 200 3.47 10.71 -10.70
CA LEU A 200 4.77 10.93 -10.06
C LEU A 200 5.81 9.85 -10.38
N ASP A 201 5.37 8.65 -10.78
CA ASP A 201 6.24 7.49 -11.02
C ASP A 201 6.29 7.17 -12.50
N GLU A 202 7.39 7.42 -13.21
CA GLU A 202 7.49 7.05 -14.63
C GLU A 202 7.65 5.52 -14.83
N GLY A 203 7.21 5.00 -15.98
CA GLY A 203 7.45 3.61 -16.36
C GLY A 203 6.56 2.57 -15.64
N ILE A 204 7.17 1.45 -15.25
CA ILE A 204 6.47 0.23 -14.81
C ILE A 204 5.69 0.41 -13.49
N ALA A 205 6.11 1.33 -12.63
CA ALA A 205 5.46 1.63 -11.35
C ALA A 205 3.99 2.07 -11.53
N LYS A 206 3.67 2.85 -12.57
CA LYS A 206 2.26 3.20 -12.89
C LYS A 206 1.43 1.95 -13.14
N SER A 207 1.95 1.05 -13.96
CA SER A 207 1.26 -0.19 -14.29
C SER A 207 1.11 -1.10 -13.07
N VAL A 208 2.11 -1.16 -12.18
CA VAL A 208 2.03 -1.88 -10.90
C VAL A 208 0.91 -1.32 -10.01
N THR A 209 0.83 -0.01 -9.83
CA THR A 209 -0.25 0.64 -9.07
C THR A 209 -1.63 0.31 -9.66
N GLY A 210 -1.75 0.33 -10.99
CA GLY A 210 -2.97 -0.10 -11.68
C GLY A 210 -3.35 -1.55 -11.37
N VAL A 211 -2.37 -2.46 -11.33
CA VAL A 211 -2.58 -3.89 -10.99
C VAL A 211 -3.05 -4.05 -9.54
N PHE A 212 -2.38 -3.42 -8.58
CA PHE A 212 -2.78 -3.48 -7.16
C PHE A 212 -4.20 -2.96 -6.94
N ALA A 213 -4.54 -1.81 -7.53
CA ALA A 213 -5.87 -1.25 -7.44
C ALA A 213 -6.93 -2.16 -8.07
N ALA A 214 -6.66 -2.70 -9.27
CA ALA A 214 -7.57 -3.60 -9.96
C ALA A 214 -7.81 -4.90 -9.18
N LEU A 215 -6.76 -5.51 -8.62
CA LEU A 215 -6.88 -6.69 -7.75
C LEU A 215 -7.69 -6.41 -6.49
N THR A 216 -7.44 -5.25 -5.86
CA THR A 216 -8.16 -4.83 -4.65
C THR A 216 -9.64 -4.62 -4.92
N ALA A 217 -9.98 -3.88 -5.97
CA ALA A 217 -11.37 -3.66 -6.37
C ALA A 217 -12.09 -4.98 -6.73
N ALA A 218 -11.40 -5.89 -7.44
CA ALA A 218 -11.94 -7.20 -7.78
C ALA A 218 -12.20 -8.07 -6.53
N ALA A 219 -11.37 -7.95 -5.49
CA ALA A 219 -11.57 -8.67 -4.23
C ALA A 219 -12.81 -8.14 -3.49
N VAL A 220 -13.04 -6.82 -3.51
CA VAL A 220 -14.23 -6.20 -2.89
C VAL A 220 -15.53 -6.67 -3.53
N ASP A 221 -15.56 -6.93 -4.84
CA ASP A 221 -16.75 -7.43 -5.57
C ASP A 221 -16.79 -8.97 -5.71
N ALA A 222 -15.81 -9.69 -5.17
CA ALA A 222 -15.65 -11.09 -5.48
C ALA A 222 -16.86 -11.97 -5.09
N PRO A 223 -17.20 -12.99 -5.92
CA PRO A 223 -18.27 -13.94 -5.66
C PRO A 223 -17.78 -15.07 -4.73
N HIS A 224 -17.33 -14.70 -3.53
CA HIS A 224 -16.72 -15.59 -2.52
C HIS A 224 -17.52 -16.86 -2.16
N ASP A 225 -18.85 -16.82 -2.26
CA ASP A 225 -19.72 -17.98 -2.00
C ASP A 225 -19.75 -18.99 -3.17
N ALA A 226 -19.28 -18.58 -4.35
CA ALA A 226 -19.37 -19.35 -5.59
C ALA A 226 -18.01 -19.81 -6.12
N VAL A 227 -16.92 -19.09 -5.80
CA VAL A 227 -15.58 -19.38 -6.33
C VAL A 227 -14.56 -19.35 -5.19
N PRO A 228 -13.78 -20.43 -4.97
CA PRO A 228 -12.70 -20.42 -3.98
C PRO A 228 -11.61 -19.41 -4.35
N PHE A 229 -10.81 -18.99 -3.35
CA PHE A 229 -9.81 -17.93 -3.51
C PHE A 229 -8.79 -18.20 -4.63
N ASP A 230 -8.13 -19.38 -4.64
CA ASP A 230 -7.07 -19.67 -5.63
C ASP A 230 -7.60 -19.67 -7.09
N PRO A 231 -8.72 -20.33 -7.43
CA PRO A 231 -9.36 -20.17 -8.73
C PRO A 231 -9.72 -18.73 -9.10
N TRP A 232 -10.26 -17.94 -8.15
CA TRP A 232 -10.59 -16.53 -8.38
C TRP A 232 -9.34 -15.70 -8.66
N LEU A 233 -8.29 -15.85 -7.85
CA LEU A 233 -7.04 -15.11 -7.99
C LEU A 233 -6.39 -15.41 -9.33
N ARG A 234 -6.27 -16.70 -9.69
CA ARG A 234 -5.69 -17.13 -10.97
C ARG A 234 -6.48 -16.59 -12.16
N GLY A 235 -7.80 -16.70 -12.15
CA GLY A 235 -8.66 -16.15 -13.21
C GLY A 235 -8.55 -14.63 -13.32
N THR A 236 -8.44 -13.92 -12.19
CA THR A 236 -8.26 -12.46 -12.16
C THR A 236 -6.89 -12.06 -12.71
N LEU A 237 -5.82 -12.77 -12.34
CA LEU A 237 -4.48 -12.56 -12.87
C LEU A 237 -4.42 -12.84 -14.38
N GLU A 238 -5.08 -13.90 -14.86
CA GLU A 238 -5.20 -14.19 -16.29
C GLU A 238 -5.89 -13.06 -17.05
N HIS A 239 -6.96 -12.48 -16.50
CA HIS A 239 -7.62 -11.32 -17.09
C HIS A 239 -6.69 -10.10 -17.07
N LEU A 240 -5.97 -9.85 -15.97
CA LEU A 240 -5.03 -8.73 -15.86
C LEU A 240 -3.93 -8.79 -16.92
N ARG A 241 -3.46 -9.98 -17.32
CA ARG A 241 -2.50 -10.12 -18.43
C ARG A 241 -3.01 -9.46 -19.72
N GLY A 242 -4.31 -9.55 -19.99
CA GLY A 242 -4.94 -8.88 -21.13
C GLY A 242 -5.10 -7.38 -20.91
N VAL A 243 -5.41 -6.96 -19.68
CA VAL A 243 -5.64 -5.57 -19.30
C VAL A 243 -4.36 -4.72 -19.39
N VAL A 244 -3.22 -5.25 -18.94
CA VAL A 244 -1.94 -4.51 -18.91
C VAL A 244 -1.29 -4.35 -20.29
N ARG A 245 -1.78 -5.04 -21.33
CA ARG A 245 -1.18 -4.93 -22.67
C ARG A 245 -1.22 -3.50 -23.19
N GLY A 246 -0.05 -3.02 -23.63
CA GLY A 246 0.12 -1.67 -24.13
C GLY A 246 0.38 -0.60 -23.06
N SER A 247 0.50 -0.99 -21.78
CA SER A 247 0.98 -0.10 -20.72
C SER A 247 2.51 -0.11 -20.62
N PRO A 248 3.13 0.90 -19.98
CA PRO A 248 4.57 0.89 -19.73
C PRO A 248 4.99 -0.34 -18.92
N GLY A 249 6.03 -1.04 -19.36
CA GLY A 249 6.54 -2.24 -18.70
C GLY A 249 5.62 -3.47 -18.81
N ALA A 250 4.69 -3.48 -19.77
CA ALA A 250 3.71 -4.55 -19.93
C ALA A 250 4.34 -5.94 -20.12
N ASP A 251 5.43 -6.03 -20.91
CA ASP A 251 6.10 -7.31 -21.17
C ASP A 251 6.77 -7.85 -19.91
N GLU A 252 7.42 -7.00 -19.12
CA GLU A 252 7.97 -7.38 -17.82
C GLU A 252 6.86 -7.82 -16.86
N LEU A 253 5.77 -7.06 -16.75
CA LEU A 253 4.64 -7.38 -15.88
C LEU A 253 3.96 -8.70 -16.25
N VAL A 254 3.66 -8.90 -17.53
CA VAL A 254 3.07 -10.15 -18.02
C VAL A 254 4.06 -11.30 -17.78
N GLY A 255 5.35 -11.10 -18.04
CA GLY A 255 6.39 -12.08 -17.75
C GLY A 255 6.46 -12.47 -16.27
N ARG A 256 6.26 -11.51 -15.35
CA ARG A 256 6.19 -11.79 -13.90
C ARG A 256 4.94 -12.57 -13.53
N ILE A 257 3.78 -12.15 -14.01
CA ILE A 257 2.52 -12.86 -13.76
C ILE A 257 2.62 -14.30 -14.28
N ASP A 258 3.13 -14.50 -15.50
CA ASP A 258 3.29 -15.83 -16.12
C ASP A 258 4.26 -16.70 -15.32
N GLY A 259 5.40 -16.14 -14.94
CA GLY A 259 6.39 -16.83 -14.11
C GLY A 259 5.80 -17.31 -12.79
N LEU A 260 5.08 -16.44 -12.08
CA LEU A 260 4.47 -16.73 -10.78
C LEU A 260 3.31 -17.72 -10.89
N LEU A 261 2.45 -17.60 -11.90
CA LEU A 261 1.37 -18.57 -12.14
C LEU A 261 1.91 -19.97 -12.45
N GLY A 262 3.10 -20.05 -13.04
CA GLY A 262 3.83 -21.29 -13.34
C GLY A 262 4.63 -21.88 -12.17
N VAL A 263 4.84 -21.16 -11.07
CA VAL A 263 5.48 -21.70 -9.87
C VAL A 263 4.59 -22.79 -9.29
N ARG A 264 5.08 -24.04 -9.31
CA ARG A 264 4.42 -25.16 -8.64
C ARG A 264 4.44 -24.90 -7.13
N SER A 265 3.37 -25.27 -6.44
CA SER A 265 3.24 -25.16 -4.98
C SER A 265 4.54 -25.54 -4.28
N LEU A 266 5.15 -24.59 -3.57
CA LEU A 266 6.38 -24.80 -2.80
C LEU A 266 6.14 -25.60 -1.49
N GLY A 267 5.10 -26.44 -1.46
CA GLY A 267 4.57 -27.01 -0.22
C GLY A 267 3.92 -25.95 0.68
N GLY A 268 3.41 -26.37 1.84
CA GLY A 268 2.93 -25.49 2.91
C GLY A 268 4.01 -25.12 3.92
N ASP A 269 5.29 -25.22 3.54
CA ASP A 269 6.43 -24.88 4.39
C ASP A 269 6.80 -23.40 4.21
N PRO A 270 6.57 -22.56 5.23
CA PRO A 270 6.81 -21.12 5.12
C PRO A 270 8.29 -20.76 5.05
N GLU A 271 9.20 -21.54 5.69
CA GLU A 271 10.64 -21.27 5.67
C GLU A 271 11.21 -21.53 4.27
N ALA A 272 10.84 -22.68 3.68
CA ALA A 272 11.23 -23.02 2.31
C ALA A 272 10.69 -22.00 1.29
N PHE A 273 9.46 -21.50 1.51
CA PHE A 273 8.88 -20.45 0.68
C PHE A 273 9.66 -19.13 0.76
N LEU A 274 10.02 -18.68 1.97
CA LEU A 274 10.79 -17.45 2.17
C LEU A 274 12.22 -17.57 1.61
N ALA A 275 12.86 -18.73 1.75
CA ALA A 275 14.16 -19.00 1.13
C ALA A 275 14.08 -18.96 -0.40
N TRP A 276 13.01 -19.49 -0.99
CA TRP A 276 12.73 -19.35 -2.42
C TRP A 276 12.46 -17.89 -2.81
N MET A 277 11.70 -17.14 -2.00
CA MET A 277 11.41 -15.73 -2.28
C MET A 277 12.69 -14.91 -2.31
N LYS A 278 13.58 -15.12 -1.34
CA LYS A 278 14.89 -14.49 -1.31
C LYS A 278 15.71 -14.86 -2.53
N SER A 279 15.98 -16.15 -2.74
CA SER A 279 16.86 -16.58 -3.84
C SER A 279 16.27 -16.32 -5.23
N GLY A 280 14.97 -16.54 -5.42
CA GLY A 280 14.28 -16.54 -6.71
C GLY A 280 13.65 -15.21 -7.14
N LEU A 281 13.33 -14.31 -6.20
CA LEU A 281 12.78 -12.98 -6.49
C LEU A 281 13.71 -11.86 -6.03
N TYR A 282 14.14 -11.88 -4.77
CA TYR A 282 14.93 -10.79 -4.21
C TYR A 282 16.35 -10.77 -4.78
N ASP A 283 17.16 -11.81 -4.60
CA ASP A 283 18.61 -11.80 -4.88
C ASP A 283 18.96 -11.68 -6.37
N HIS A 284 18.04 -11.92 -7.30
CA HIS A 284 18.30 -11.82 -8.75
C HIS A 284 18.31 -10.38 -9.28
N PRO A 285 19.49 -9.77 -9.51
CA PRO A 285 19.63 -8.34 -9.82
C PRO A 285 19.40 -8.00 -11.30
N GLU A 286 19.28 -9.01 -12.18
CA GLU A 286 18.94 -8.89 -13.61
C GLU A 286 17.54 -8.26 -13.85
N ARG A 287 16.79 -8.10 -12.77
CA ARG A 287 15.33 -8.07 -12.69
C ARG A 287 14.80 -6.96 -11.79
N ALA A 288 15.70 -6.13 -11.26
CA ALA A 288 15.48 -4.99 -10.39
C ALA A 288 16.23 -3.75 -10.95
N PRO A 289 15.90 -2.52 -10.54
CA PRO A 289 16.58 -1.30 -10.99
C PRO A 289 18.08 -1.38 -10.66
N ARG A 290 18.92 -0.80 -11.52
CA ARG A 290 20.39 -0.72 -11.31
C ARG A 290 20.80 0.31 -10.23
N HIS A 291 19.85 0.81 -9.47
CA HIS A 291 20.03 1.87 -8.47
C HIS A 291 19.75 1.28 -7.08
N GLY A 292 20.38 1.83 -6.03
CA GLY A 292 20.51 1.24 -4.69
C GLY A 292 19.22 1.09 -3.85
N LEU A 293 18.05 1.08 -4.48
CA LEU A 293 16.72 1.12 -3.83
C LEU A 293 15.90 -0.13 -4.13
N LYS A 294 16.60 -1.25 -4.24
CA LYS A 294 16.04 -2.57 -4.53
C LYS A 294 14.86 -2.98 -3.62
N PRO A 295 14.86 -2.72 -2.28
CA PRO A 295 13.72 -3.06 -1.43
C PRO A 295 12.40 -2.38 -1.85
N PHE A 296 12.50 -1.18 -2.44
CA PHE A 296 11.38 -0.32 -2.79
C PHE A 296 10.95 -0.44 -4.27
N ASP A 297 11.48 -1.43 -5.00
CA ASP A 297 11.10 -1.64 -6.39
C ASP A 297 9.65 -2.16 -6.49
N SER A 298 8.78 -1.42 -7.19
CA SER A 298 7.36 -1.76 -7.27
C SER A 298 7.10 -3.11 -7.97
N LEU A 299 7.94 -3.50 -8.94
CA LEU A 299 7.78 -4.79 -9.61
C LEU A 299 8.15 -5.94 -8.67
N LEU A 300 9.19 -5.78 -7.85
CA LEU A 300 9.55 -6.71 -6.78
C LEU A 300 8.43 -6.82 -5.74
N GLN A 301 7.95 -5.70 -5.20
CA GLN A 301 6.85 -5.67 -4.24
C GLN A 301 5.60 -6.37 -4.80
N LEU A 302 5.20 -6.08 -6.05
CA LEU A 302 4.11 -6.78 -6.72
C LEU A 302 4.39 -8.28 -6.82
N SER A 303 5.60 -8.67 -7.19
CA SER A 303 5.98 -10.08 -7.31
C SER A 303 5.88 -10.81 -5.98
N GLN A 304 6.29 -10.17 -4.88
CA GLN A 304 6.22 -10.72 -3.53
C GLN A 304 4.78 -10.83 -3.03
N VAL A 305 3.94 -9.81 -3.26
CA VAL A 305 2.51 -9.86 -2.93
C VAL A 305 1.83 -11.02 -3.66
N LEU A 306 2.02 -11.11 -4.98
CA LEU A 306 1.41 -12.17 -5.78
C LEU A 306 1.91 -13.57 -5.37
N ALA A 307 3.21 -13.72 -5.09
CA ALA A 307 3.78 -14.96 -4.60
C ALA A 307 3.16 -15.37 -3.25
N CYS A 308 3.04 -14.45 -2.30
CA CYS A 308 2.44 -14.72 -0.99
C CYS A 308 0.96 -15.14 -1.13
N LEU A 309 0.18 -14.42 -1.93
CA LEU A 309 -1.23 -14.75 -2.18
C LEU A 309 -1.39 -16.15 -2.81
N LEU A 310 -0.54 -16.50 -3.77
CA LEU A 310 -0.54 -17.83 -4.41
C LEU A 310 -0.08 -18.94 -3.47
N HIS A 311 0.86 -18.64 -2.56
CA HIS A 311 1.32 -19.59 -1.55
C HIS A 311 0.25 -19.87 -0.50
N GLY A 312 -0.32 -18.83 0.09
CA GLY A 312 -1.28 -18.94 1.17
C GLY A 312 -2.70 -19.36 0.74
N ARG A 313 -3.03 -19.24 -0.56
CA ARG A 313 -4.27 -19.77 -1.16
C ARG A 313 -5.57 -19.34 -0.46
N GLY A 314 -5.57 -18.12 0.10
CA GLY A 314 -6.72 -17.57 0.81
C GLY A 314 -6.80 -17.99 2.28
N ASP A 315 -5.76 -18.58 2.86
CA ASP A 315 -5.61 -18.62 4.31
C ASP A 315 -4.94 -17.33 4.78
N ALA A 316 -5.70 -16.45 5.43
CA ALA A 316 -5.21 -15.17 5.91
C ALA A 316 -4.02 -15.30 6.89
N ALA A 317 -4.07 -16.27 7.80
CA ALA A 317 -3.04 -16.43 8.83
C ALA A 317 -1.74 -16.95 8.21
N ALA A 318 -1.82 -18.01 7.40
CA ALA A 318 -0.66 -18.57 6.72
C ALA A 318 -0.04 -17.56 5.73
N THR A 319 -0.87 -16.81 5.00
CA THR A 319 -0.38 -15.78 4.08
C THR A 319 0.34 -14.66 4.81
N MET A 320 -0.20 -14.19 5.94
CA MET A 320 0.43 -13.11 6.71
C MET A 320 1.72 -13.55 7.42
N ALA A 321 1.81 -14.81 7.85
CA ALA A 321 3.02 -15.36 8.45
C ALA A 321 4.23 -15.26 7.51
N VAL A 322 4.02 -15.44 6.20
CA VAL A 322 5.09 -15.26 5.21
C VAL A 322 5.21 -13.81 4.72
N ALA A 323 4.09 -13.11 4.49
CA ALA A 323 4.12 -11.75 3.93
C ALA A 323 4.85 -10.74 4.83
N THR A 324 4.74 -10.91 6.15
CA THR A 324 5.41 -10.04 7.13
C THR A 324 6.89 -10.38 7.34
N ASN A 325 7.41 -11.38 6.63
CA ASN A 325 8.77 -11.92 6.77
C ASN A 325 9.52 -11.98 5.43
N VAL A 326 9.00 -11.30 4.41
CA VAL A 326 9.64 -11.25 3.10
C VAL A 326 10.91 -10.40 3.16
N PRO A 327 11.95 -10.72 2.38
CA PRO A 327 13.12 -9.86 2.26
C PRO A 327 12.74 -8.53 1.60
N GLY A 328 13.28 -7.43 2.09
CA GLY A 328 13.01 -6.07 1.65
C GLY A 328 11.98 -5.35 2.52
N ASP A 329 11.14 -4.59 1.84
CA ASP A 329 10.10 -3.71 2.38
C ASP A 329 8.86 -4.53 2.79
N ALA A 330 8.98 -5.22 3.92
CA ALA A 330 8.06 -6.27 4.34
C ALA A 330 6.71 -5.73 4.84
N ASP A 331 6.69 -4.57 5.50
CA ASP A 331 5.48 -3.90 5.95
C ASP A 331 4.66 -3.42 4.74
N THR A 332 5.26 -2.79 3.73
CA THR A 332 4.59 -2.36 2.49
C THR A 332 4.00 -3.53 1.72
N VAL A 333 4.76 -4.62 1.58
CA VAL A 333 4.28 -5.85 0.93
C VAL A 333 3.09 -6.41 1.70
N ALA A 334 3.20 -6.56 3.03
CA ALA A 334 2.14 -7.11 3.84
C ALA A 334 0.91 -6.20 3.91
N ALA A 335 1.09 -4.89 3.95
CA ALA A 335 0.01 -3.91 3.96
C ALA A 335 -0.76 -3.90 2.64
N SER A 336 -0.05 -3.92 1.51
CA SER A 336 -0.63 -3.98 0.17
C SER A 336 -1.39 -5.29 -0.07
N LEU A 337 -0.80 -6.41 0.37
CA LEU A 337 -1.44 -7.72 0.36
C LEU A 337 -2.69 -7.74 1.25
N GLY A 338 -2.61 -7.14 2.43
CA GLY A 338 -3.69 -7.07 3.42
C GLY A 338 -4.94 -6.38 2.88
N LEU A 339 -4.79 -5.38 2.00
CA LEU A 339 -5.93 -4.75 1.31
C LEU A 339 -6.69 -5.76 0.43
N ILE A 340 -5.97 -6.60 -0.32
CA ILE A 340 -6.57 -7.59 -1.23
C ILE A 340 -7.19 -8.74 -0.43
N LEU A 341 -6.41 -9.34 0.47
CA LEU A 341 -6.84 -10.51 1.23
C LEU A 341 -7.92 -10.15 2.25
N GLY A 342 -7.84 -8.96 2.84
CA GLY A 342 -8.84 -8.47 3.78
C GLY A 342 -10.15 -8.12 3.11
N ALA A 343 -10.12 -7.55 1.90
CA ALA A 343 -11.31 -7.35 1.08
C ALA A 343 -11.98 -8.68 0.71
N TRP A 344 -11.19 -9.70 0.41
CA TRP A 344 -11.71 -11.04 0.12
C TRP A 344 -12.44 -11.66 1.31
N HIS A 345 -11.84 -11.64 2.50
CA HIS A 345 -12.41 -12.29 3.69
C HIS A 345 -13.52 -11.49 4.37
N GLY A 346 -13.38 -10.16 4.43
CA GLY A 346 -14.19 -9.35 5.32
C GLY A 346 -13.75 -9.39 6.77
N ARG A 347 -14.11 -8.35 7.53
CA ARG A 347 -13.68 -8.17 8.93
C ARG A 347 -14.20 -9.30 9.80
N ASP A 348 -15.48 -9.65 9.69
CA ASP A 348 -16.08 -10.62 10.60
C ASP A 348 -15.42 -12.01 10.47
N ALA A 349 -15.07 -12.44 9.25
CA ALA A 349 -14.33 -13.69 9.05
C ALA A 349 -12.92 -13.63 9.67
N LEU A 350 -12.22 -12.50 9.49
CA LEU A 350 -10.88 -12.29 10.04
C LEU A 350 -10.87 -12.25 11.56
N MET A 351 -11.87 -11.61 12.19
CA MET A 351 -12.01 -11.56 13.65
C MET A 351 -12.39 -12.91 14.27
N ASN A 352 -12.77 -13.90 13.46
CA ASN A 352 -13.01 -15.28 13.86
C ASN A 352 -11.87 -16.24 13.43
N SER A 353 -10.75 -15.70 12.95
CA SER A 353 -9.59 -16.47 12.50
C SER A 353 -8.47 -16.50 13.55
N GLY A 354 -7.37 -17.20 13.23
CA GLY A 354 -6.15 -17.19 14.04
C GLY A 354 -5.49 -15.81 14.20
N LEU A 355 -5.91 -14.80 13.42
CA LEU A 355 -5.40 -13.43 13.49
C LEU A 355 -6.15 -12.53 14.49
N ALA A 356 -7.27 -12.97 15.05
CA ALA A 356 -8.20 -12.13 15.81
C ALA A 356 -7.52 -11.31 16.93
N GLY A 357 -6.62 -11.93 17.70
CA GLY A 357 -5.90 -11.26 18.78
C GLY A 357 -4.99 -10.14 18.29
N GLY A 358 -4.28 -10.37 17.17
CA GLY A 358 -3.41 -9.35 16.58
C GLY A 358 -4.19 -8.22 15.92
N LEU A 359 -5.27 -8.55 15.22
CA LEU A 359 -6.18 -7.55 14.62
C LEU A 359 -6.81 -6.66 15.69
N ALA A 360 -7.22 -7.23 16.82
CA ALA A 360 -7.75 -6.47 17.96
C ALA A 360 -6.69 -5.52 18.56
N ALA A 361 -5.44 -5.97 18.69
CA ALA A 361 -4.34 -5.14 19.18
C ALA A 361 -4.07 -3.94 18.26
N VAL A 362 -3.98 -4.18 16.94
CA VAL A 362 -3.80 -3.12 15.93
C VAL A 362 -4.99 -2.16 15.92
N GLY A 363 -6.22 -2.68 16.00
CA GLY A 363 -7.42 -1.85 16.10
C GLY A 363 -7.42 -0.94 17.34
N ALA A 364 -6.99 -1.45 18.49
CA ALA A 364 -6.88 -0.67 19.73
C ALA A 364 -5.78 0.39 19.65
N THR A 365 -4.61 0.03 19.08
CA THR A 365 -3.49 0.95 18.92
C THR A 365 -3.81 2.06 17.93
N THR A 366 -4.42 1.75 16.78
CA THR A 366 -4.87 2.77 15.83
C THR A 366 -5.97 3.67 16.42
N GLN A 367 -6.93 3.13 17.17
CA GLN A 367 -7.91 3.94 17.89
C GLN A 367 -7.25 4.88 18.91
N ARG A 368 -6.24 4.41 19.65
CA ARG A 368 -5.51 5.24 20.62
C ARG A 368 -4.73 6.36 19.95
N LEU A 369 -4.01 6.04 18.87
CA LEU A 369 -3.07 6.95 18.22
C LEU A 369 -3.78 7.95 17.31
N PHE A 370 -4.81 7.53 16.57
CA PHE A 370 -5.52 8.40 15.62
C PHE A 370 -6.87 8.90 16.14
N GLY A 371 -7.32 8.44 17.32
CA GLY A 371 -8.62 8.80 17.89
C GLY A 371 -9.83 8.19 17.17
N VAL A 372 -9.62 7.19 16.30
CA VAL A 372 -10.67 6.62 15.43
C VAL A 372 -10.49 5.11 15.21
N ALA A 373 -11.60 4.37 15.21
CA ALA A 373 -11.55 2.93 15.02
C ALA A 373 -11.51 2.63 13.52
N LEU A 374 -10.58 1.80 13.08
CA LEU A 374 -10.45 1.41 11.67
C LEU A 374 -11.76 0.87 11.07
N SER A 375 -12.55 0.13 11.86
CA SER A 375 -13.85 -0.37 11.43
C SER A 375 -14.92 0.72 11.22
N GLU A 376 -14.75 1.90 11.83
CA GLU A 376 -15.63 3.06 11.67
C GLU A 376 -15.21 3.95 10.50
N ARG A 377 -13.99 3.75 9.98
CA ARG A 377 -13.46 4.47 8.82
C ARG A 377 -14.10 4.04 7.49
N VAL A 378 -14.84 2.94 7.47
CA VAL A 378 -15.58 2.46 6.28
C VAL A 378 -16.46 3.54 5.65
N ALA A 379 -17.04 4.41 6.46
CA ALA A 379 -17.87 5.53 5.99
C ALA A 379 -17.11 6.51 5.07
N ALA A 380 -15.78 6.59 5.16
CA ALA A 380 -14.98 7.37 4.21
C ALA A 380 -15.01 6.76 2.79
N TYR A 381 -15.22 5.44 2.68
CA TYR A 381 -15.18 4.69 1.43
C TYR A 381 -16.58 4.37 0.88
N THR A 382 -17.64 4.59 1.66
CA THR A 382 -19.03 4.33 1.29
C THR A 382 -19.87 5.61 1.46
N PRO A 383 -20.01 6.43 0.41
CA PRO A 383 -20.88 7.61 0.39
C PRO A 383 -22.31 7.35 0.83
#